data_AF-A0A7K0S0E9-F1
#
_entry.id   AF-A0A7K0S0E9-F1
#
_cell.length_a   1.000
_cell.length_b   1.000
_cell.length_c   1.000
_cell.angle_alpha   90.00
_cell.angle_beta   90.00
_cell.angle_gamma   90.00
#
_symmetry.space_group_name_H-M   'P 1'
#
loop_
_entity.id
_entity.type
_entity.pdbx_description
1 polymer ?
#
loop_
_entity_poly.entity_id
_entity_poly.type
_entity_poly.pdbx_seq_one_letter_code
_entity_poly.pdbx_strand_id
1 'polypeptide(L)'
;MIRITTPLVAAALCVIGAAAMAPAASAAAAPSDCAWPVETTPTTSNVFYPDSNSTYWTTPYRATSGTRIYLRGKYPSARFFSITAYDNSTQPYSVRGVSSSLTDYEIAPSSGSNPWSPASSATASGRYEITLRSLTSSGGVTGSLRNTLPILPAKPVAG
;
A
#
# COMPACT_ATOMS: atom_id res chain seq x y z
N MET A 1 -37.02 61.30 29.19
CA MET A 1 -37.72 60.38 28.26
C MET A 1 -36.88 60.25 27.00
N ILE A 2 -36.26 59.09 26.78
CA ILE A 2 -35.74 58.62 25.49
C ILE A 2 -35.95 57.11 25.51
N ARG A 3 -36.77 56.60 24.58
CA ARG A 3 -37.01 55.16 24.36
C ARG A 3 -36.12 54.75 23.19
N ILE A 4 -35.24 53.77 23.40
CA ILE A 4 -34.50 53.12 22.33
C ILE A 4 -35.01 51.69 22.24
N THR A 5 -35.65 51.39 21.13
CA THR A 5 -36.24 50.10 20.77
C THR A 5 -35.17 49.09 20.37
N THR A 6 -35.19 47.92 20.99
CA THR A 6 -34.33 46.75 20.69
C THR A 6 -34.68 46.17 19.31
N PRO A 7 -33.70 45.93 18.41
CA PRO A 7 -33.97 45.11 17.23
C PRO A 7 -33.91 43.62 17.59
N LEU A 8 -34.93 42.88 17.17
CA LEU A 8 -34.94 41.42 17.14
C LEU A 8 -33.78 40.92 16.27
N VAL A 9 -32.87 40.15 16.85
CA VAL A 9 -31.91 39.34 16.09
C VAL A 9 -32.62 38.02 15.75
N ALA A 10 -32.99 37.86 14.48
CA ALA A 10 -33.50 36.59 13.97
C ALA A 10 -32.35 35.57 13.90
N ALA A 11 -32.49 34.47 14.64
CA ALA A 11 -31.59 33.34 14.57
C ALA A 11 -31.75 32.62 13.23
N ALA A 12 -30.77 32.76 12.33
CA ALA A 12 -30.67 31.94 11.13
C ALA A 12 -30.09 30.58 11.53
N LEU A 13 -30.96 29.57 11.61
CA LEU A 13 -30.57 28.17 11.81
C LEU A 13 -29.89 27.67 10.53
N CYS A 14 -28.55 27.60 10.52
CA CYS A 14 -27.81 26.92 9.46
C CYS A 14 -28.10 25.42 9.54
N VAL A 15 -28.99 24.94 8.68
CA VAL A 15 -29.16 23.51 8.42
C VAL A 15 -27.90 23.06 7.67
N ILE A 16 -26.94 22.50 8.41
CA ILE A 16 -25.79 21.81 7.82
C ILE A 16 -26.35 20.52 7.22
N GLY A 17 -26.57 20.51 5.91
CA GLY A 17 -26.93 19.31 5.17
C GLY A 17 -25.85 18.25 5.35
N ALA A 18 -26.21 17.12 5.94
CA ALA A 18 -25.35 15.94 5.96
C ALA A 18 -25.19 15.43 4.53
N ALA A 19 -24.08 15.80 3.88
CA ALA A 19 -23.68 15.13 2.65
C ALA A 19 -23.35 13.68 3.01
N ALA A 20 -24.25 12.77 2.65
CA ALA A 20 -24.00 11.34 2.74
C ALA A 20 -22.79 11.02 1.85
N MET A 21 -21.65 10.74 2.49
CA MET A 21 -20.48 10.21 1.81
C MET A 21 -20.83 8.80 1.36
N ALA A 22 -21.30 8.66 0.11
CA ALA A 22 -21.50 7.35 -0.48
C ALA A 22 -20.13 6.63 -0.52
N PRO A 23 -20.03 5.36 -0.09
CA PRO A 23 -18.81 4.61 -0.27
C PRO A 23 -18.58 4.49 -1.77
N ALA A 24 -17.48 5.07 -2.27
CA ALA A 24 -17.01 4.78 -3.60
C ALA A 24 -16.64 3.30 -3.62
N ALA A 25 -17.50 2.47 -4.22
CA ALA A 25 -17.16 1.10 -4.51
C ALA A 25 -15.95 1.14 -5.45
N SER A 26 -14.77 0.86 -4.90
CA SER A 26 -13.56 0.66 -5.69
C SER A 26 -13.78 -0.60 -6.51
N ALA A 27 -14.28 -0.44 -7.73
CA ALA A 27 -14.19 -1.49 -8.73
C ALA A 27 -12.70 -1.81 -8.85
N ALA A 28 -12.31 -3.02 -8.44
CA ALA A 28 -10.94 -3.48 -8.60
C ALA A 28 -10.62 -3.35 -10.10
N ALA A 29 -9.78 -2.37 -10.45
CA ALA A 29 -9.33 -2.20 -11.81
C ALA A 29 -8.74 -3.55 -12.25
N ALA A 30 -9.15 -4.02 -13.42
CA ALA A 30 -8.47 -5.15 -14.05
C ALA A 30 -6.96 -4.82 -14.06
N PRO A 31 -6.08 -5.80 -13.76
CA PRO A 31 -4.65 -5.52 -13.76
C PRO A 31 -4.29 -4.97 -15.14
N SER A 32 -3.74 -3.76 -15.17
CA SER A 32 -3.13 -3.20 -16.38
C SER A 32 -2.11 -4.20 -16.93
N ASP A 33 -1.96 -4.25 -18.25
CA ASP A 33 -0.93 -5.09 -18.89
C ASP A 33 0.50 -4.75 -18.40
N CYS A 34 0.66 -3.59 -17.80
CA CYS A 34 1.88 -3.16 -17.08
C CYS A 34 1.69 -3.26 -15.57
N ALA A 35 2.76 -3.60 -14.86
CA ALA A 35 2.79 -3.40 -13.41
C ALA A 35 2.74 -1.89 -13.07
N TRP A 36 2.16 -1.58 -11.91
CA TRP A 36 2.18 -0.26 -11.27
C TRP A 36 1.38 0.86 -11.98
N PRO A 37 0.08 0.67 -12.24
CA PRO A 37 -0.71 1.65 -12.98
C PRO A 37 -0.97 2.97 -12.23
N VAL A 38 -0.85 2.98 -10.90
CA VAL A 38 -1.21 4.15 -10.08
C VAL A 38 0.06 4.79 -9.54
N GLU A 39 0.36 6.01 -10.00
CA GLU A 39 1.43 6.86 -9.50
C GLU A 39 0.89 7.86 -8.46
N THR A 40 1.60 8.05 -7.35
CA THR A 40 1.29 9.05 -6.33
C THR A 40 2.57 9.79 -5.95
N THR A 41 2.56 11.10 -6.23
CA THR A 41 3.62 12.08 -5.94
C THR A 41 2.96 13.40 -5.52
N PRO A 42 3.70 14.36 -4.93
CA PRO A 42 3.12 15.66 -4.61
C PRO A 42 2.51 16.40 -5.81
N THR A 43 2.97 16.11 -7.04
CA THR A 43 2.56 16.83 -8.26
C THR A 43 1.50 16.09 -9.07
N THR A 44 1.43 14.75 -9.00
CA THR A 44 0.45 13.95 -9.76
C THR A 44 -0.79 13.64 -8.94
N SER A 45 -0.62 13.22 -7.68
CA SER A 45 -1.71 12.83 -6.80
C SER A 45 -1.23 12.95 -5.35
N ASN A 46 -1.65 14.00 -4.66
CA ASN A 46 -1.28 14.27 -3.27
C ASN A 46 -2.20 13.53 -2.29
N VAL A 47 -2.26 12.20 -2.42
CA VAL A 47 -3.01 11.34 -1.52
C VAL A 47 -2.06 10.81 -0.44
N PHE A 48 -2.43 11.00 0.83
CA PHE A 48 -1.60 10.72 2.01
C PHE A 48 -0.32 11.57 2.16
N TYR A 49 -0.24 12.74 1.52
CA TYR A 49 0.88 13.68 1.69
C TYR A 49 2.26 13.03 1.43
N PRO A 50 2.51 12.50 0.22
CA PRO A 50 3.79 11.87 -0.10
C PRO A 50 4.96 12.83 0.15
N ASP A 51 6.04 12.27 0.68
CA ASP A 51 7.33 12.96 0.77
C ASP A 51 7.75 13.47 -0.61
N SER A 52 8.36 14.67 -0.64
CA SER A 52 8.66 15.37 -1.90
C SER A 52 9.72 14.68 -2.76
N ASN A 53 10.47 13.74 -2.20
CA ASN A 53 11.51 12.98 -2.87
C ASN A 53 11.17 11.47 -2.88
N SER A 54 9.88 11.17 -3.00
CA SER A 54 9.33 9.82 -3.03
C SER A 54 8.26 9.70 -4.12
N THR A 55 8.31 8.60 -4.86
CA THR A 55 7.27 8.23 -5.83
C THR A 55 6.67 6.91 -5.39
N TYR A 56 5.35 6.88 -5.21
CA TYR A 56 4.62 5.67 -4.88
C TYR A 56 3.97 5.11 -6.14
N TRP A 57 4.13 3.81 -6.32
CA TRP A 57 3.66 3.04 -7.46
C TRP A 57 2.77 1.91 -6.92
N THR A 58 1.49 1.91 -7.28
CA THR A 58 0.51 0.99 -6.68
C THR A 58 -0.18 0.15 -7.75
N THR A 59 -0.32 -1.15 -7.47
CA THR A 59 -1.12 -2.08 -8.26
C THR A 59 -2.19 -2.69 -7.35
N PRO A 60 -3.49 -2.42 -7.57
CA PRO A 60 -4.56 -3.13 -6.89
C PRO A 60 -4.51 -4.62 -7.22
N TYR A 61 -4.77 -5.48 -6.24
CA TYR A 61 -4.85 -6.92 -6.44
C TYR A 61 -6.01 -7.51 -5.62
N ARG A 62 -6.53 -8.65 -6.07
CA ARG A 62 -7.55 -9.42 -5.33
C ARG A 62 -6.97 -10.78 -4.93
N ALA A 63 -6.75 -10.99 -3.65
CA ALA A 63 -6.34 -12.29 -3.13
C ALA A 63 -7.55 -13.18 -2.88
N THR A 64 -7.48 -14.40 -3.39
CA THR A 64 -8.40 -15.53 -3.13
C THR A 64 -7.61 -16.68 -2.50
N SER A 65 -8.30 -17.74 -2.08
CA SER A 65 -7.63 -18.93 -1.58
C SER A 65 -6.69 -19.50 -2.65
N GLY A 66 -5.43 -19.75 -2.27
CA GLY A 66 -4.40 -20.27 -3.17
C GLY A 66 -3.70 -19.23 -4.04
N THR A 67 -4.07 -17.95 -3.97
CA THR A 67 -3.38 -16.89 -4.74
C THR A 67 -1.89 -16.85 -4.43
N ARG A 68 -1.09 -16.73 -5.51
CA ARG A 68 0.33 -16.42 -5.48
C ARG A 68 0.60 -15.29 -6.46
N ILE A 69 1.32 -14.26 -6.02
CA ILE A 69 1.80 -13.18 -6.89
C ILE A 69 3.33 -13.18 -6.83
N TYR A 70 3.96 -13.15 -7.99
CA TYR A 70 5.42 -13.10 -8.12
C TYR A 70 5.82 -11.72 -8.58
N LEU A 71 6.56 -11.00 -7.74
CA LEU A 71 7.12 -9.71 -8.09
C LEU A 71 8.61 -9.87 -8.40
N ARG A 72 9.00 -9.64 -9.66
CA ARG A 72 10.38 -9.79 -10.14
C ARG A 72 10.85 -8.48 -10.72
N GLY A 73 12.09 -8.10 -10.41
CA GLY A 73 12.63 -6.82 -10.86
C GLY A 73 14.15 -6.74 -10.78
N LYS A 74 14.70 -5.62 -11.28
CA LYS A 74 16.05 -5.18 -10.97
C LYS A 74 15.99 -4.27 -9.76
N TYR A 75 17.01 -4.28 -8.92
CA TYR A 75 17.14 -3.27 -7.87
C TYR A 75 17.13 -1.86 -8.50
N PRO A 76 16.33 -0.92 -7.98
CA PRO A 76 16.27 0.42 -8.55
C PRO A 76 17.54 1.22 -8.23
N SER A 77 17.81 2.25 -9.02
CA SER A 77 18.76 3.29 -8.64
C SER A 77 18.01 4.31 -7.79
N ALA A 78 17.96 4.08 -6.48
CA ALA A 78 17.28 4.94 -5.51
C ALA A 78 18.08 4.98 -4.21
N ARG A 79 17.88 6.02 -3.40
CA ARG A 79 18.45 6.09 -2.03
C ARG A 79 17.81 5.07 -1.08
N PHE A 80 16.56 4.72 -1.35
CA PHE A 80 15.72 3.81 -0.56
C PHE A 80 14.63 3.25 -1.46
N PHE A 81 14.23 1.99 -1.25
CA PHE A 81 12.97 1.48 -1.77
C PHE A 81 12.38 0.42 -0.84
N SER A 82 11.06 0.24 -0.92
CA SER A 82 10.36 -0.82 -0.19
C SER A 82 9.20 -1.36 -1.01
N ILE A 83 8.77 -2.58 -0.69
CA ILE A 83 7.56 -3.19 -1.23
C ILE A 83 6.65 -3.50 -0.06
N THR A 84 5.41 -3.02 -0.12
CA THR A 84 4.39 -3.25 0.92
C THR A 84 3.12 -3.80 0.30
N ALA A 85 2.62 -4.90 0.87
CA ALA A 85 1.28 -5.42 0.63
C ALA A 85 0.35 -4.88 1.72
N TYR A 86 -0.68 -4.15 1.31
CA TYR A 86 -1.71 -3.61 2.20
C TYR A 86 -2.89 -4.58 2.32
N ASP A 87 -3.56 -4.55 3.48
CA ASP A 87 -4.85 -5.21 3.68
C ASP A 87 -6.01 -4.35 3.13
N ASN A 88 -7.25 -4.84 3.31
CA ASN A 88 -8.46 -4.13 2.89
C ASN A 88 -8.69 -2.80 3.64
N SER A 89 -8.00 -2.57 4.77
CA SER A 89 -8.06 -1.33 5.55
C SER A 89 -6.95 -0.35 5.13
N THR A 90 -6.22 -0.64 4.05
CA THR A 90 -5.05 0.12 3.59
C THR A 90 -3.94 0.21 4.63
N GLN A 91 -3.79 -0.81 5.48
CA GLN A 91 -2.73 -0.87 6.49
C GLN A 91 -1.71 -1.98 6.20
N PRO A 92 -0.42 -1.76 6.54
CA PRO A 92 0.54 -2.86 6.64
C PRO A 92 0.17 -3.74 7.85
N TYR A 93 0.57 -4.99 7.81
CA TYR A 93 0.21 -5.98 8.83
C TYR A 93 1.26 -7.08 8.92
N SER A 94 1.13 -7.96 9.91
CA SER A 94 2.00 -9.12 10.07
C SER A 94 1.19 -10.39 10.22
N VAL A 95 1.66 -11.47 9.60
CA VAL A 95 1.05 -12.81 9.75
C VAL A 95 2.14 -13.78 10.18
N ARG A 96 1.97 -14.42 11.34
CA ARG A 96 2.93 -15.39 11.89
C ARG A 96 4.36 -14.81 12.03
N GLY A 97 4.47 -13.54 12.41
CA GLY A 97 5.76 -12.86 12.55
C GLY A 97 6.40 -12.42 11.23
N VAL A 98 5.73 -12.62 10.09
CA VAL A 98 6.18 -12.11 8.79
C VAL A 98 5.47 -10.79 8.50
N SER A 99 6.26 -9.72 8.33
CA SER A 99 5.77 -8.40 7.92
C SER A 99 5.22 -8.41 6.50
N SER A 100 4.17 -7.62 6.23
CA SER A 100 3.66 -7.33 4.89
C SER A 100 4.45 -6.23 4.16
N SER A 101 5.58 -5.81 4.73
CA SER A 101 6.55 -4.90 4.12
C SER A 101 7.95 -5.51 4.13
N LEU A 102 8.69 -5.24 3.05
CA LEU A 102 10.14 -5.49 2.94
C LEU A 102 10.83 -4.19 2.51
N THR A 103 11.88 -3.78 3.22
CA THR A 103 12.75 -2.67 2.82
C THR A 103 13.97 -3.18 2.05
N ASP A 104 14.62 -2.28 1.31
CA ASP A 104 15.74 -2.54 0.43
C ASP A 104 16.78 -3.57 0.93
N TYR A 105 17.37 -3.38 2.11
CA TYR A 105 18.40 -4.26 2.69
C TYR A 105 17.86 -5.64 3.11
N GLU A 106 16.55 -5.77 3.32
CA GLU A 106 15.89 -7.03 3.70
C GLU A 106 15.64 -7.92 2.48
N ILE A 107 15.57 -7.32 1.29
CA ILE A 107 15.27 -8.03 0.05
C ILE A 107 16.51 -8.78 -0.42
N ALA A 108 16.37 -10.09 -0.52
CA ALA A 108 17.36 -10.96 -1.11
C ALA A 108 17.56 -10.73 -2.59
N PRO A 109 18.81 -10.75 -3.11
CA PRO A 109 19.00 -10.91 -4.54
C PRO A 109 18.56 -12.32 -4.96
N SER A 110 17.81 -12.40 -6.06
CA SER A 110 17.59 -13.64 -6.82
C SER A 110 18.75 -13.89 -7.79
N SER A 111 19.44 -12.84 -8.22
CA SER A 111 20.74 -12.91 -8.89
C SER A 111 21.54 -11.63 -8.67
N GLY A 112 22.87 -11.71 -8.83
CA GLY A 112 23.78 -10.60 -8.54
C GLY A 112 23.76 -10.19 -7.07
N SER A 113 23.96 -8.90 -6.79
CA SER A 113 24.06 -8.38 -5.42
C SER A 113 22.97 -7.35 -5.13
N ASN A 114 22.49 -7.36 -3.88
CA ASN A 114 21.67 -6.29 -3.33
C ASN A 114 22.58 -5.07 -3.01
N PRO A 115 22.35 -3.89 -3.62
CA PRO A 115 23.17 -2.69 -3.40
C PRO A 115 23.22 -2.19 -1.95
N TRP A 116 22.19 -2.48 -1.16
CA TRP A 116 22.07 -2.06 0.25
C TRP A 116 22.64 -3.08 1.23
N SER A 117 23.18 -4.21 0.74
CA SER A 117 23.85 -5.18 1.58
C SER A 117 25.22 -4.67 2.03
N PRO A 118 25.60 -4.77 3.32
CA PRO A 118 26.94 -4.40 3.80
C PRO A 118 28.08 -5.12 3.07
N ALA A 119 27.81 -6.30 2.52
CA ALA A 119 28.78 -7.12 1.78
C ALA A 119 28.87 -6.75 0.28
N SER A 120 28.11 -5.76 -0.19
CA SER A 120 28.07 -5.35 -1.59
C SER A 120 29.14 -4.28 -1.87
N SER A 121 30.23 -4.69 -2.52
CA SER A 121 31.24 -3.79 -3.12
C SER A 121 30.92 -3.43 -4.59
N ALA A 122 29.77 -3.85 -5.12
CA ALA A 122 29.49 -3.83 -6.55
C ALA A 122 28.37 -2.84 -6.93
N THR A 123 28.59 -2.17 -8.06
CA THR A 123 27.60 -1.42 -8.84
C THR A 123 26.26 -2.17 -8.88
N ALA A 124 25.18 -1.48 -8.51
CA ALA A 124 23.83 -2.02 -8.38
C ALA A 124 23.34 -2.74 -9.67
N SER A 125 23.53 -4.06 -9.73
CA SER A 125 23.20 -4.86 -10.92
C SER A 125 22.40 -6.13 -10.61
N GLY A 126 22.03 -6.34 -9.34
CA GLY A 126 21.24 -7.49 -8.91
C GLY A 126 19.77 -7.43 -9.32
N ARG A 127 19.13 -8.59 -9.25
CA ARG A 127 17.69 -8.77 -9.41
C ARG A 127 17.09 -9.29 -8.12
N TYR A 128 15.80 -9.06 -7.93
CA TYR A 128 15.04 -9.62 -6.83
C TYR A 128 13.82 -10.38 -7.34
N GLU A 129 13.35 -11.30 -6.50
CA GLU A 129 12.07 -11.98 -6.64
C GLU A 129 11.40 -12.04 -5.27
N ILE A 130 10.17 -11.54 -5.17
CA ILE A 130 9.34 -11.54 -3.97
C ILE A 130 8.09 -12.35 -4.26
N THR A 131 7.73 -13.23 -3.34
CA THR A 131 6.49 -14.02 -3.42
C THR A 131 5.47 -13.48 -2.43
N LEU A 132 4.30 -13.09 -2.93
CA LEU A 132 3.13 -12.79 -2.12
C LEU A 132 2.27 -14.05 -2.07
N ARG A 133 1.97 -14.54 -0.87
CA ARG A 133 1.13 -15.74 -0.67
C ARG A 133 0.41 -15.74 0.68
N SER A 134 -0.65 -16.53 0.78
CA SER A 134 -1.27 -16.79 2.08
C SER A 134 -0.36 -17.59 3.00
N LEU A 135 -0.27 -17.16 4.27
CA LEU A 135 0.46 -17.83 5.35
C LEU A 135 -0.49 -18.40 6.43
N THR A 136 -1.81 -18.41 6.17
CA THR A 136 -2.85 -18.75 7.17
C THR A 136 -3.06 -20.25 7.39
N SER A 137 -2.46 -21.13 6.60
CA SER A 137 -2.57 -22.58 6.80
C SER A 137 -1.90 -22.99 8.13
N SER A 138 -2.64 -23.73 8.96
CA SER A 138 -2.20 -24.27 10.26
C SER A 138 -1.08 -25.32 10.17
N GLY A 139 -0.74 -25.78 8.96
CA GLY A 139 0.47 -26.54 8.72
C GLY A 139 1.73 -25.68 8.88
N GLY A 140 2.86 -26.30 9.20
CA GLY A 140 4.16 -25.63 9.21
C GLY A 140 4.36 -24.80 7.93
N VAL A 141 4.98 -23.62 8.04
CA VAL A 141 5.36 -22.89 6.83
C VAL A 141 6.38 -23.76 6.11
N THR A 142 5.99 -24.43 5.04
CA THR A 142 6.92 -25.13 4.18
C THR A 142 7.58 -24.13 3.24
N GLY A 143 8.91 -24.27 3.08
CA GLY A 143 9.73 -23.38 2.27
C GLY A 143 10.21 -22.12 3.00
N SER A 144 11.20 -21.45 2.38
CA SER A 144 11.79 -20.23 2.91
C SER A 144 10.75 -19.10 3.02
N LEU A 145 10.83 -18.33 4.11
CA LEU A 145 10.09 -17.08 4.29
C LEU A 145 10.86 -15.86 3.80
N ARG A 146 12.09 -16.07 3.32
CA ARG A 146 12.88 -15.00 2.70
C ARG A 146 12.14 -14.48 1.47
N ASN A 147 12.13 -13.15 1.28
CA ASN A 147 11.39 -12.48 0.22
C ASN A 147 9.92 -12.93 0.12
N THR A 148 9.27 -13.18 1.25
CA THR A 148 7.85 -13.51 1.29
C THR A 148 7.08 -12.38 1.94
N LEU A 149 6.01 -11.94 1.28
CA LEU A 149 5.02 -11.03 1.85
C LEU A 149 3.70 -11.81 2.06
N PRO A 150 3.09 -11.75 3.25
CA PRO A 150 1.75 -12.31 3.44
C PRO A 150 0.72 -11.55 2.60
N ILE A 151 -0.22 -12.30 2.03
CA ILE A 151 -1.49 -11.78 1.51
C ILE A 151 -2.66 -12.53 2.15
N LEU A 152 -3.73 -11.81 2.46
CA LEU A 152 -4.96 -12.39 3.01
C LEU A 152 -6.06 -12.36 1.96
N PRO A 153 -6.88 -13.42 1.83
CA PRO A 153 -8.06 -13.38 0.99
C PRO A 153 -8.95 -12.20 1.39
N ALA A 154 -9.53 -11.52 0.41
CA ALA A 154 -10.45 -10.42 0.68
C ALA A 154 -11.60 -10.93 1.57
N LYS A 155 -11.80 -10.32 2.74
CA LYS A 155 -13.04 -10.51 3.50
C LYS A 155 -14.18 -9.90 2.67
N PRO A 156 -15.27 -10.65 2.37
CA PRO A 156 -16.45 -10.04 1.78
C PRO A 156 -16.91 -8.90 2.69
N VAL A 157 -17.07 -7.69 2.12
CA VAL A 157 -17.74 -6.60 2.83
C VAL A 157 -19.21 -6.96 2.80
N ALA A 158 -19.85 -7.13 3.97
CA ALA A 158 -21.30 -7.30 4.01
C ALA A 158 -21.93 -6.04 3.38
N GLY A 159 -22.71 -6.25 2.33
CA GLY A 159 -23.51 -5.20 1.70
C GLY A 159 -24.70 -4.80 2.56
#